data_AF-A0A7J7J7M6-F1
#
_entry.id   AF-A0A7J7J7M6-F1
#
_cell.length_a   1.000
_cell.length_b   1.000
_cell.length_c   1.000
_cell.angle_alpha   90.00
_cell.angle_beta   90.00
_cell.angle_gamma   90.00
#
_symmetry.space_group_name_H-M   'P 1'
#
loop_
_entity.id
_entity.type
_entity.pdbx_description
1 polymer ?
#
loop_
_entity_poly.entity_id
_entity_poly.type
_entity_poly.pdbx_seq_one_letter_code
_entity_poly.pdbx_strand_id
1 'polypeptide(L)'
;MKYFLFLAVFALTLIFHSESLSCAPCSTFHLGPDGPIEVHVSCPAIPADCEHITLAPCGCCKTCAKKHGENCDFVECEPGLVCVKPNGYSFFGNVCMYPRA
;
A
#
# COMPACT_ATOMS: atom_id res chain seq x y z
N MET A 1 -7.20 43.27 6.57
CA MET A 1 -7.91 42.26 5.76
C MET A 1 -7.02 41.51 4.75
N LYS A 2 -5.95 42.12 4.21
CA LYS A 2 -5.05 41.48 3.23
C LYS A 2 -4.28 40.24 3.74
N TYR A 3 -3.83 40.24 5.00
CA TYR A 3 -3.06 39.13 5.60
C TYR A 3 -3.88 37.87 5.87
N PHE A 4 -5.19 38.02 6.10
CA PHE A 4 -6.07 36.88 6.40
C PHE A 4 -6.27 35.97 5.18
N LEU A 5 -6.36 36.59 4.00
CA LEU A 5 -6.44 35.88 2.72
C LEU A 5 -5.14 35.12 2.42
N PHE A 6 -3.99 35.72 2.75
CA PHE A 6 -2.69 35.06 2.60
C PHE A 6 -2.52 33.84 3.50
N LEU A 7 -2.95 33.95 4.76
CA LEU A 7 -2.92 32.83 5.70
C LEU A 7 -3.87 31.70 5.29
N ALA A 8 -5.06 32.04 4.77
CA ALA A 8 -6.01 31.06 4.28
C ALA A 8 -5.48 30.29 3.05
N VAL A 9 -4.84 31.00 2.10
CA VAL A 9 -4.23 30.37 0.92
C VAL A 9 -3.05 29.48 1.32
N PHE A 10 -2.19 29.94 2.24
CA PHE A 10 -1.05 29.16 2.71
C PHE A 10 -1.49 27.87 3.43
N ALA A 11 -2.53 27.95 4.28
CA ALA A 11 -3.11 26.79 4.95
C ALA A 11 -3.72 25.79 3.94
N LEU A 12 -4.45 26.26 2.92
CA LEU A 12 -4.98 25.41 1.85
C LEU A 12 -3.84 24.71 1.08
N THR A 13 -2.77 25.43 0.71
CA THR A 13 -1.63 24.80 0.01
C THR A 13 -0.91 23.73 0.83
N LEU A 14 -0.81 23.88 2.15
CA LEU A 14 -0.24 22.85 3.03
C LEU A 14 -1.13 21.60 3.11
N ILE A 15 -2.45 21.79 3.15
CA ILE A 15 -3.41 20.67 3.17
C ILE A 15 -3.30 19.87 1.87
N PHE A 16 -3.29 20.54 0.71
CA PHE A 16 -3.17 19.86 -0.59
C PHE A 16 -1.81 19.20 -0.83
N HIS A 17 -0.72 19.68 -0.22
CA HIS A 17 0.61 19.05 -0.36
C HIS A 17 0.78 17.77 0.48
N SER A 18 -0.17 17.46 1.37
CA SER A 18 -0.05 16.31 2.29
C SER A 18 -0.45 14.99 1.65
N GLU A 19 -1.11 15.01 0.48
CA GLU A 19 -1.89 13.86 -0.02
C GLU A 19 -1.21 13.01 -1.09
N SER A 20 0.08 13.20 -1.38
CA SER A 20 0.75 12.39 -2.39
C SER A 20 2.05 11.76 -1.87
N LEU A 21 1.95 10.86 -0.89
CA LEU A 21 2.91 9.76 -0.81
C LEU A 21 2.66 8.83 -2.01
N SER A 22 3.13 9.25 -3.18
CA SER A 22 3.11 8.41 -4.37
C SER A 22 4.15 7.31 -4.18
N CYS A 23 3.74 6.08 -4.47
CA CYS A 23 4.66 4.96 -4.53
C CYS A 23 5.76 5.24 -5.56
N ALA A 24 7.00 4.85 -5.22
CA ALA A 24 8.10 4.89 -6.18
C ALA A 24 7.77 3.97 -7.38
N PRO A 25 8.24 4.31 -8.58
CA PRO A 25 8.08 3.44 -9.74
C PRO A 25 8.76 2.09 -9.51
N CYS A 26 8.20 1.03 -10.10
CA CYS A 26 8.70 -0.35 -9.97
C CYS A 26 9.99 -0.63 -10.75
N SER A 27 10.46 0.34 -11.52
CA SER A 27 11.81 0.37 -12.09
C SER A 27 12.47 1.71 -11.76
N THR A 28 13.76 1.66 -11.43
CA THR A 28 14.58 2.85 -11.23
C THR A 28 15.67 2.91 -12.29
N PHE A 29 15.84 4.08 -12.89
CA PHE A 29 16.95 4.35 -13.80
C PHE A 29 18.12 4.93 -13.01
N HIS A 30 19.25 4.24 -13.03
CA HIS A 30 20.50 4.72 -12.43
C HIS A 30 21.49 5.07 -13.53
N LEU A 31 22.15 6.23 -13.41
CA LEU A 31 23.28 6.57 -14.28
C LEU A 31 24.52 5.80 -13.78
N GLY A 32 24.83 4.70 -14.47
CA GLY A 32 26.08 3.97 -14.28
C GLY A 32 27.25 4.63 -15.03
N PRO A 33 28.48 4.13 -14.81
CA PRO A 33 29.68 4.65 -15.48
C PRO A 33 29.62 4.51 -17.01
N ASP A 34 28.84 3.57 -17.53
CA ASP A 34 28.70 3.27 -18.97
C ASP A 34 27.35 3.73 -19.57
N GLY A 35 26.50 4.44 -18.81
CA GLY A 35 25.20 4.94 -19.28
C GLY A 35 24.02 4.63 -18.34
N PRO A 36 22.77 4.86 -18.78
CA PRO A 36 21.58 4.58 -17.99
C PRO A 36 21.36 3.07 -17.84
N ILE A 37 21.31 2.59 -16.61
CA ILE A 37 21.00 1.21 -16.23
C ILE A 37 19.57 1.20 -15.67
N GLU A 38 18.68 0.43 -16.31
CA GLU A 38 17.35 0.16 -15.78
C GLU A 38 17.44 -0.97 -14.74
N VAL A 39 17.02 -0.70 -13.52
CA VAL A 39 16.94 -1.68 -12.43
C VAL A 39 15.47 -1.98 -12.18
N HIS A 40 15.05 -3.21 -12.47
CA HIS A 40 13.73 -3.71 -12.09
C HIS A 40 13.75 -4.24 -10.66
N VAL A 41 12.66 -4.02 -9.92
CA VAL A 41 12.46 -4.65 -8.61
C VAL A 41 12.37 -6.17 -8.78
N SER A 42 13.26 -6.91 -8.11
CA SER A 42 13.21 -8.36 -8.04
C SER A 42 12.09 -8.82 -7.11
N CYS A 43 11.07 -9.47 -7.66
CA CYS A 43 9.95 -10.00 -6.88
C CYS A 43 10.18 -11.45 -6.45
N PRO A 44 9.74 -11.83 -5.23
CA PRO A 44 9.79 -13.22 -4.79
C PRO A 44 8.86 -14.10 -5.64
N ALA A 45 9.20 -15.38 -5.74
CA ALA A 45 8.33 -16.36 -6.36
C ALA A 45 7.03 -16.52 -5.56
N ILE A 46 5.90 -16.63 -6.26
CA ILE A 46 4.61 -16.87 -5.62
C ILE A 46 4.54 -18.36 -5.23
N PRO A 47 4.12 -18.68 -3.99
CA PRO A 47 3.86 -20.05 -3.56
C PRO A 47 2.90 -20.80 -4.51
N ALA A 48 3.11 -22.10 -4.72
CA ALA A 48 2.27 -22.88 -5.63
C ALA A 48 0.86 -23.17 -5.08
N ASP A 49 0.70 -23.12 -3.76
CA ASP A 49 -0.55 -23.28 -3.01
C ASP A 49 -1.36 -21.98 -2.91
N CYS A 50 -0.94 -20.96 -3.64
CA CYS A 50 -1.60 -19.67 -3.69
C CYS A 50 -2.88 -19.73 -4.54
N GLU A 51 -4.04 -19.82 -3.88
CA GLU A 51 -5.33 -19.87 -4.58
C GLU A 51 -5.69 -18.52 -5.20
N HIS A 52 -5.32 -17.43 -4.51
CA HIS A 52 -5.61 -16.06 -4.94
C HIS A 52 -4.37 -15.17 -4.86
N ILE A 53 -4.10 -14.47 -5.96
CA ILE A 53 -2.95 -13.56 -6.09
C ILE A 53 -3.46 -12.11 -6.00
N THR A 54 -2.81 -11.31 -5.17
CA THR A 54 -3.01 -9.86 -5.06
C THR A 54 -1.68 -9.11 -5.27
N LEU A 55 -1.74 -7.79 -5.31
CA LEU A 55 -0.58 -6.91 -5.38
C LEU A 55 -0.10 -6.56 -3.97
N ALA A 56 1.21 -6.64 -3.77
CA ALA A 56 1.86 -6.11 -2.58
C ALA A 56 1.71 -4.58 -2.52
N PRO A 57 2.00 -3.94 -1.37
CA PRO A 57 2.02 -2.49 -1.26
C PRO A 57 2.84 -1.87 -2.40
N CYS A 58 2.32 -0.79 -2.98
CA CYS A 58 2.90 -0.11 -4.14
C CYS A 58 2.93 -0.88 -5.47
N GLY A 59 2.32 -2.06 -5.55
CA GLY A 59 1.94 -2.69 -6.82
C GLY A 59 3.08 -3.26 -7.67
N CYS A 60 4.30 -3.33 -7.14
CA CYS A 60 5.45 -3.82 -7.92
C CYS A 60 5.56 -5.34 -7.95
N CYS A 61 5.12 -6.01 -6.88
CA CYS A 61 5.19 -7.46 -6.76
C CYS A 61 3.82 -8.06 -6.51
N LYS A 62 3.63 -9.26 -7.04
CA LYS A 62 2.47 -10.10 -6.75
C LYS A 62 2.73 -10.91 -5.48
N THR A 63 1.69 -11.12 -4.69
CA THR A 63 1.74 -11.92 -3.46
C THR A 63 0.43 -12.69 -3.29
N CYS A 64 0.37 -13.60 -2.32
CA CYS A 64 -0.86 -14.31 -2.01
C CYS A 64 -1.80 -13.45 -1.21
N ALA A 65 -3.09 -13.53 -1.55
CA ALA A 65 -4.14 -12.95 -0.73
C ALA A 65 -4.16 -13.62 0.65
N LYS A 66 -4.58 -12.86 1.65
CA LYS A 66 -4.60 -13.27 3.05
C LYS A 66 -5.82 -14.10 3.38
N LYS A 67 -5.60 -15.22 4.07
CA LYS A 67 -6.63 -16.16 4.52
C LYS A 67 -7.32 -15.64 5.78
N HIS A 68 -8.43 -16.28 6.14
CA HIS A 68 -9.18 -15.95 7.34
C HIS A 68 -8.30 -16.00 8.60
N GLY A 69 -8.34 -14.93 9.40
CA GLY A 69 -7.55 -14.78 10.63
C GLY A 69 -6.11 -14.28 10.42
N GLU A 70 -5.65 -14.14 9.17
CA GLU A 70 -4.34 -13.53 8.88
C GLU A 70 -4.39 -12.00 8.92
N ASN A 71 -3.23 -11.38 9.15
CA ASN A 71 -3.09 -9.92 9.13
C ASN A 71 -3.16 -9.38 7.70
N CYS A 72 -3.96 -8.33 7.50
CA CYS A 72 -4.25 -7.68 6.22
C CYS A 72 -3.87 -6.19 6.15
N ASP A 73 -2.99 -5.70 7.02
CA ASP A 73 -2.58 -4.28 7.06
C ASP A 73 -1.95 -3.79 5.75
N PHE A 74 -1.36 -4.71 4.98
CA PHE A 74 -0.57 -4.40 3.79
C PHE A 74 -0.96 -5.21 2.55
N VAL A 75 -1.79 -6.24 2.72
CA VAL A 75 -2.09 -7.22 1.67
C VAL A 75 -3.58 -7.53 1.74
N GLU A 76 -4.23 -7.56 0.58
CA GLU A 76 -5.65 -7.85 0.48
C GLU A 76 -5.99 -9.28 0.94
N CYS A 77 -7.19 -9.44 1.46
CA CYS A 77 -7.74 -10.73 1.83
C CYS A 77 -8.25 -11.51 0.61
N GLU A 78 -8.45 -12.81 0.77
CA GLU A 78 -9.10 -13.65 -0.23
C GLU A 78 -10.54 -13.18 -0.52
N PRO A 79 -11.08 -13.47 -1.71
CA PRO A 79 -12.43 -13.10 -2.08
C PRO A 79 -13.47 -13.58 -1.06
N GLY A 80 -14.36 -12.68 -0.62
CA GLY A 80 -15.38 -12.98 0.40
C GLY A 80 -14.93 -12.71 1.84
N LEU A 81 -13.66 -12.34 2.05
CA LEU A 81 -13.17 -11.83 3.33
C LEU A 81 -13.03 -10.31 3.27
N VAL A 82 -13.19 -9.67 4.42
CA VAL A 82 -12.97 -8.24 4.61
C VAL A 82 -11.90 -8.03 5.67
N CYS A 83 -11.02 -7.07 5.43
CA CYS A 83 -10.02 -6.66 6.41
C CYS A 83 -10.71 -5.84 7.49
N VAL A 84 -10.79 -6.39 8.71
CA VAL A 84 -11.49 -5.75 9.83
C VAL A 84 -10.56 -5.57 11.02
N LYS A 85 -10.84 -4.52 11.79
CA LYS A 85 -10.21 -4.32 13.09
C LYS A 85 -11.05 -5.04 14.15
N PRO A 86 -10.56 -6.11 14.79
CA PRO A 86 -11.32 -6.80 15.81
C PRO A 86 -11.50 -5.88 17.02
N ASN A 87 -12.75 -5.76 17.48
CA ASN A 87 -13.10 -4.93 18.63
C ASN A 87 -12.59 -5.58 19.92
N GLY A 88 -11.61 -4.93 20.56
CA GLY A 88 -11.04 -5.37 21.84
C GLY A 88 -9.57 -5.77 21.71
N TYR A 89 -8.69 -4.79 21.96
CA TYR A 89 -7.26 -5.01 22.27
C TYR A 89 -6.47 -5.95 21.34
N SER A 90 -6.59 -5.80 20.02
CA SER A 90 -5.56 -6.41 19.16
C SER A 90 -4.33 -5.52 19.10
N PHE A 91 -3.29 -5.93 19.84
CA PHE A 91 -1.88 -5.61 19.53
C PHE A 91 -1.47 -6.10 18.11
N PHE A 92 -2.32 -6.91 17.48
CA PHE A 92 -2.08 -7.64 16.23
C PHE A 92 -2.92 -7.08 15.07
N GLY A 93 -2.66 -5.84 14.63
CA GLY A 93 -3.10 -5.32 13.33
C GLY A 93 -4.59 -5.49 12.95
N ASN A 94 -4.89 -5.28 11.67
CA ASN A 94 -6.17 -5.68 11.08
C ASN A 94 -6.10 -7.14 10.60
N VAL A 95 -7.22 -7.86 10.64
CA VAL A 95 -7.29 -9.28 10.23
C VAL A 95 -8.41 -9.55 9.25
N CYS A 96 -8.22 -10.55 8.38
CA CYS A 96 -9.24 -10.99 7.44
C CYS A 96 -10.34 -11.78 8.13
N MET A 97 -11.59 -11.33 8.03
CA MET A 97 -12.76 -12.04 8.57
C MET A 97 -13.90 -12.03 7.56
N TYR A 98 -14.86 -12.94 7.74
CA TYR A 98 -16.10 -12.88 6.97
C TYR A 98 -16.88 -11.60 7.32
N PRO A 99 -17.49 -10.93 6.32
CA PRO A 99 -18.34 -9.79 6.58
C PRO A 99 -19.52 -10.24 7.47
N ARG A 100 -19.78 -9.52 8.56
CA ARG A 100 -21.00 -9.74 9.35
C ARG A 100 -22.21 -9.38 8.50
N ALA A 101 -23.16 -10.31 8.40
CA ALA A 101 -24.47 -10.09 7.80
C ALA A 101 -25.30 -9.09 8.62
#